data_AF-A0A1F4ZBE8-F1
#
_entry.id   AF-A0A1F4ZBE8-F1
#
_cell.length_a   1.000
_cell.length_b   1.000
_cell.length_c   1.000
_cell.angle_alpha   90.00
_cell.angle_beta   90.00
_cell.angle_gamma   90.00
#
_symmetry.space_group_name_H-M   'P 1'
#
loop_
_entity.id
_entity.type
_entity.pdbx_description
1 polymer ?
#
loop_
_entity_poly.entity_id
_entity_poly.type
_entity_poly.pdbx_seq_one_letter_code
_entity_poly.pdbx_strand_id
1 'polypeptide(L)'
;MWFNGVMFDGVLDKAGFVARLKELGYSDEEISSEWKKLEDEFYRQVLVAVYDGLSGEEKGRLSPDGDFGEAIDKVVAYVKENLSKLDGNGIIKSAAMRAQENYLKGFKVEEGIS
;
A
#
# COMPACT_ATOMS: atom_id res chain seq x y z
N MET A 1 0.57 8.61 16.71
CA MET A 1 1.72 7.81 16.25
C MET A 1 1.21 6.40 15.94
N TRP A 2 0.61 6.15 14.76
CA TRP A 2 -0.13 4.88 14.51
C TRP A 2 0.06 4.26 13.12
N PHE A 3 1.06 4.70 12.36
CA PHE A 3 1.56 3.95 11.21
C PHE A 3 3.01 3.55 11.52
N ASN A 4 3.19 2.69 12.51
CA ASN A 4 4.49 2.06 12.79
C ASN A 4 4.57 0.77 11.97
N GLY A 5 5.76 0.50 11.40
CA GLY A 5 6.12 -0.67 10.56
C GLY A 5 5.46 -2.01 10.93
N VAL A 6 5.23 -2.22 12.23
CA VAL A 6 4.64 -3.44 12.81
C VAL A 6 3.21 -3.73 12.31
N MET A 7 2.39 -2.72 11.99
CA MET A 7 1.04 -2.98 11.45
C MET A 7 1.10 -3.48 10.00
N PHE A 8 2.02 -2.96 9.18
CA PHE A 8 2.16 -3.34 7.78
C PHE A 8 2.75 -4.74 7.63
N ASP A 9 3.78 -5.04 8.42
CA ASP A 9 4.42 -6.36 8.42
C ASP A 9 3.39 -7.48 8.72
N GLY A 10 2.42 -7.22 9.59
CA GLY A 10 1.33 -8.15 9.88
C GLY A 10 0.21 -8.16 8.83
N VAL A 11 -0.18 -7.00 8.30
CA VAL A 11 -1.27 -6.88 7.32
C VAL A 11 -0.88 -7.49 5.96
N LEU A 12 0.36 -7.32 5.55
CA LEU A 12 0.88 -7.82 4.27
C LEU A 12 1.57 -9.19 4.39
N ASP A 13 1.60 -9.78 5.59
CA ASP A 13 2.31 -11.03 5.90
C ASP A 13 3.77 -11.03 5.41
N LYS A 14 4.58 -10.13 5.98
CA LYS A 14 6.01 -10.01 5.63
C LYS A 14 6.77 -11.30 5.83
N ALA A 15 6.45 -12.05 6.88
CA ALA A 15 7.12 -13.31 7.17
C ALA A 15 6.87 -14.32 6.05
N GLY A 16 5.61 -14.47 5.59
CA GLY A 16 5.27 -15.32 4.44
C GLY A 16 5.90 -14.82 3.14
N PHE A 17 5.90 -13.51 2.91
CA PHE A 17 6.54 -12.90 1.73
C PHE A 17 8.04 -13.20 1.66
N VAL A 18 8.77 -12.93 2.75
CA VAL A 18 10.21 -13.18 2.84
C VAL A 18 10.50 -14.67 2.68
N ALA A 19 9.75 -15.54 3.33
CA ALA A 19 9.92 -16.99 3.22
C ALA A 19 9.78 -17.46 1.76
N ARG A 20 8.74 -17.01 1.06
CA ARG A 20 8.48 -17.36 -0.35
C ARG A 20 9.60 -16.91 -1.28
N LEU A 21 10.09 -15.67 -1.13
CA LEU A 21 11.17 -15.17 -1.99
C LEU A 21 12.51 -15.89 -1.71
N LYS A 22 12.77 -16.26 -0.44
CA LYS A 22 13.92 -17.11 -0.09
C LYS A 22 13.85 -18.49 -0.74
N GLU A 23 12.67 -19.10 -0.78
CA GLU A 23 12.45 -20.38 -1.49
C GLU A 23 12.70 -20.27 -2.99
N LEU A 24 12.45 -19.10 -3.57
CA LEU A 24 12.75 -18.79 -4.98
C LEU A 24 14.23 -18.41 -5.23
N GLY A 25 15.05 -18.36 -4.19
CA GLY A 25 16.49 -18.10 -4.30
C GLY A 25 16.90 -16.63 -4.29
N TYR A 26 15.99 -15.72 -3.93
CA TYR A 26 16.30 -14.28 -3.83
C TYR A 26 17.24 -14.01 -2.66
N SER A 27 18.16 -13.07 -2.84
CA SER A 27 19.03 -12.55 -1.78
C SER A 27 18.26 -11.64 -0.82
N ASP A 28 18.80 -11.43 0.39
CA ASP A 28 18.18 -10.53 1.38
C ASP A 28 18.04 -9.08 0.86
N GLU A 29 18.93 -8.64 -0.04
CA GLU A 29 18.86 -7.32 -0.68
C GLU A 29 17.71 -7.24 -1.69
N GLU A 30 17.56 -8.25 -2.55
CA GLU A 30 16.45 -8.32 -3.51
C GLU A 30 15.12 -8.43 -2.78
N ILE A 31 15.03 -9.24 -1.73
CA ILE A 31 13.84 -9.35 -0.87
C ILE A 31 13.48 -7.99 -0.27
N SER A 32 14.47 -7.23 0.20
CA SER A 32 14.24 -5.90 0.77
C SER A 32 13.72 -4.91 -0.28
N SER A 33 14.24 -4.99 -1.51
CA SER A 33 13.76 -4.19 -2.64
C SER A 33 12.32 -4.55 -3.03
N GLU A 34 12.03 -5.84 -3.16
CA GLU A 34 10.71 -6.36 -3.49
C GLU A 34 9.67 -6.03 -2.41
N TRP A 35 10.06 -6.13 -1.14
CA TRP A 35 9.21 -5.71 -0.03
C TRP A 35 8.87 -4.22 -0.11
N LYS A 36 9.84 -3.38 -0.44
CA LYS A 36 9.61 -1.94 -0.61
C LYS A 36 8.63 -1.64 -1.75
N LYS A 37 8.72 -2.36 -2.88
CA LYS A 37 7.75 -2.23 -3.98
C LYS A 37 6.32 -2.57 -3.52
N LEU A 38 6.17 -3.65 -2.76
CA LEU A 38 4.88 -4.06 -2.19
C LEU A 38 4.34 -3.03 -1.18
N GLU A 39 5.20 -2.48 -0.31
CA GLU A 39 4.83 -1.40 0.61
C GLU A 39 4.37 -0.15 -0.15
N ASP A 40 5.11 0.28 -1.16
CA ASP A 40 4.76 1.46 -1.97
C ASP A 40 3.40 1.28 -2.66
N GLU A 41 3.16 0.11 -3.25
CA GLU A 41 1.86 -0.21 -3.86
C GLU A 41 0.73 -0.25 -2.82
N PHE A 42 1.00 -0.77 -1.62
CA PHE A 42 0.04 -0.72 -0.52
C PHE A 42 -0.36 0.70 -0.16
N TYR A 43 0.61 1.61 -0.03
CA TYR A 43 0.29 3.01 0.20
C TYR A 43 -0.52 3.60 -0.95
N ARG A 44 -0.18 3.31 -2.21
CA ARG A 44 -1.00 3.73 -3.37
C ARG A 44 -2.45 3.27 -3.24
N GLN A 45 -2.69 2.03 -2.85
CA GLN A 45 -4.04 1.50 -2.72
C GLN A 45 -4.79 2.06 -1.51
N VAL A 46 -4.10 2.39 -0.41
CA VAL A 46 -4.71 3.11 0.71
C VAL A 46 -5.21 4.48 0.24
N LEU A 47 -4.40 5.19 -0.55
CA LEU A 47 -4.76 6.51 -1.07
C LEU A 47 -5.99 6.43 -1.98
N VAL A 48 -6.01 5.45 -2.89
CA VAL A 48 -7.16 5.20 -3.77
C VAL A 48 -8.40 4.90 -2.95
N ALA A 49 -8.31 3.99 -1.98
CA ALA A 49 -9.46 3.60 -1.16
C ALA A 49 -9.99 4.75 -0.28
N VAL A 50 -9.10 5.58 0.26
CA VAL A 50 -9.47 6.78 1.00
C VAL A 50 -10.12 7.77 0.06
N TYR A 51 -9.45 8.10 -1.05
CA TYR A 51 -9.96 9.04 -2.04
C TYR A 51 -11.34 8.61 -2.54
N ASP A 52 -11.55 7.33 -2.85
CA ASP A 52 -12.84 6.79 -3.28
C ASP A 52 -13.95 7.05 -2.24
N GLY A 53 -13.63 6.92 -0.95
CA GLY A 53 -14.54 7.13 0.18
C GLY A 53 -14.86 8.58 0.50
N LEU A 54 -14.18 9.54 -0.13
CA LEU A 54 -14.42 10.98 0.06
C LEU A 54 -15.65 11.48 -0.71
N SER A 55 -16.31 12.48 -0.13
CA SER A 55 -17.31 13.27 -0.85
C SER A 55 -16.67 14.08 -1.99
N GLY A 56 -17.47 14.49 -2.99
CA GLY A 56 -16.98 15.25 -4.14
C GLY A 56 -16.29 16.57 -3.75
N GLU A 57 -16.71 17.20 -2.65
CA GLU A 57 -16.10 18.43 -2.13
C GLU A 57 -14.71 18.17 -1.53
N GLU A 58 -14.53 17.04 -0.84
CA GLU A 58 -13.23 16.60 -0.29
C GLU A 58 -12.27 16.15 -1.38
N LYS A 59 -12.77 15.45 -2.42
CA LYS A 59 -12.00 15.09 -3.61
C LYS A 59 -11.44 16.31 -4.33
N GLY A 60 -12.24 17.37 -4.46
CA GLY A 60 -11.80 18.65 -5.06
C GLY A 60 -10.66 19.33 -4.30
N ARG A 61 -10.56 19.13 -2.98
CA ARG A 61 -9.47 19.69 -2.15
C ARG A 61 -8.19 18.85 -2.19
N LEU A 62 -8.29 17.58 -2.57
CA LEU A 62 -7.19 16.63 -2.69
C LEU A 62 -6.81 16.34 -4.15
N SER A 63 -7.40 17.08 -5.10
CA SER A 63 -7.13 16.94 -6.52
C SER A 63 -5.62 17.12 -6.79
N PRO A 64 -4.97 16.18 -7.49
CA PRO A 64 -3.52 16.16 -7.68
C PRO A 64 -3.15 17.10 -8.83
N ASP A 65 -3.21 18.42 -8.59
CA ASP A 65 -2.61 19.40 -9.51
C ASP A 65 -1.07 19.47 -9.34
N GLY A 66 -0.43 18.40 -8.84
CA GLY A 66 0.98 18.35 -8.43
C GLY A 66 1.57 16.95 -8.33
N ASP A 67 2.80 16.87 -7.83
CA ASP A 67 3.60 15.65 -7.67
C ASP A 67 2.82 14.55 -6.93
N PHE A 68 2.92 13.31 -7.43
CA PHE A 68 2.30 12.14 -6.81
C PHE A 68 2.71 11.99 -5.33
N GLY A 69 3.96 12.34 -4.99
CA GLY A 69 4.46 12.38 -3.62
C GLY A 69 3.71 13.37 -2.73
N GLU A 70 3.37 14.55 -3.24
CA GLU A 70 2.62 15.56 -2.49
C GLU A 70 1.14 15.17 -2.30
N ALA A 71 0.56 14.51 -3.32
CA ALA A 71 -0.77 13.92 -3.21
C ALA A 71 -0.82 12.79 -2.16
N ILE A 72 0.23 11.96 -2.10
CA ILE A 72 0.41 10.94 -1.05
C ILE A 72 0.41 11.62 0.32
N ASP A 73 1.24 12.64 0.53
CA ASP A 73 1.38 13.30 1.83
C ASP A 73 0.08 13.95 2.32
N LYS A 74 -0.66 14.63 1.42
CA LYS A 74 -1.93 15.29 1.75
C LYS A 74 -3.00 14.29 2.15
N VAL A 75 -3.14 13.18 1.42
CA VAL A 75 -4.11 12.15 1.76
C VAL A 75 -3.66 11.39 3.01
N VAL A 76 -2.37 11.12 3.21
CA VAL A 76 -1.85 10.53 4.46
C VAL A 76 -2.15 11.43 5.66
N ALA A 77 -1.98 12.75 5.53
CA ALA A 77 -2.36 13.72 6.56
C ALA A 77 -3.87 13.67 6.83
N TYR A 78 -4.70 13.69 5.78
CA TYR A 78 -6.16 13.57 5.90
C TYR A 78 -6.59 12.26 6.61
N VAL A 79 -5.96 11.13 6.26
CA VAL A 79 -6.19 9.82 6.88
C VAL A 79 -5.82 9.85 8.36
N LYS A 80 -4.66 10.43 8.71
CA LYS A 80 -4.24 10.58 10.11
C LYS A 80 -5.24 11.41 10.92
N GLU A 81 -5.81 12.45 10.32
CA GLU A 81 -6.76 13.36 10.98
C GLU A 81 -8.18 12.77 11.08
N ASN A 82 -8.58 11.91 10.13
CA ASN A 82 -9.95 11.40 10.02
C ASN A 82 -10.08 9.89 10.24
N LEU A 83 -9.01 9.22 10.70
CA LEU A 83 -8.99 7.75 10.91
C LEU A 83 -10.12 7.25 11.82
N SER A 84 -10.56 8.06 12.78
CA SER A 84 -11.64 7.73 13.71
C SER A 84 -13.05 7.83 13.11
N LYS A 85 -13.18 8.46 11.93
CA LYS A 85 -14.44 8.63 11.17
C LYS A 85 -14.50 7.71 9.95
N LEU A 86 -13.37 7.21 9.50
CA LEU A 86 -13.26 6.25 8.43
C LEU A 86 -13.34 4.83 8.99
N ASP A 87 -13.90 3.89 8.24
CA ASP A 87 -13.67 2.46 8.52
C ASP A 87 -12.22 2.11 8.15
N GLY A 88 -11.28 2.58 8.99
CA GLY A 88 -9.85 2.44 8.77
C GLY A 88 -9.44 0.98 8.59
N ASN A 89 -10.10 0.05 9.27
CA ASN A 89 -9.84 -1.39 9.12
C ASN A 89 -10.31 -1.92 7.76
N GLY A 90 -11.50 -1.52 7.29
CA GLY A 90 -12.00 -1.90 5.96
C GLY A 90 -11.12 -1.34 4.83
N ILE A 91 -10.70 -0.09 4.95
CA ILE A 91 -9.80 0.58 4.00
C ILE A 91 -8.43 -0.11 3.94
N ILE A 92 -7.81 -0.33 5.10
CA ILE A 92 -6.50 -1.00 5.20
C ILE A 92 -6.56 -2.41 4.61
N LYS A 93 -7.59 -3.19 4.94
CA LYS A 93 -7.73 -4.56 4.42
C LYS A 93 -7.94 -4.58 2.90
N SER A 94 -8.77 -3.67 2.39
CA SER A 94 -9.03 -3.59 0.94
C SER A 94 -7.80 -3.13 0.17
N ALA A 95 -7.05 -2.17 0.71
CA ALA A 95 -5.80 -1.72 0.14
C ALA A 95 -4.73 -2.81 0.13
N ALA A 96 -4.63 -3.59 1.22
CA ALA A 96 -3.71 -4.72 1.32
C ALA A 96 -3.98 -5.77 0.25
N MET A 97 -5.24 -6.15 0.09
CA MET A 97 -5.65 -7.11 -0.94
C MET A 97 -5.31 -6.62 -2.35
N ARG A 98 -5.65 -5.38 -2.68
CA ARG A 98 -5.35 -4.79 -4.00
C ARG A 98 -3.85 -4.69 -4.26
N ALA A 99 -3.08 -4.32 -3.24
CA ALA A 99 -1.64 -4.16 -3.39
C ALA A 99 -0.94 -5.49 -3.59
N GLN A 100 -1.30 -6.52 -2.82
CA GLN A 100 -0.82 -7.88 -3.05
C GLN A 100 -1.22 -8.38 -4.45
N GLU A 101 -2.45 -8.13 -4.90
CA GLU A 101 -2.90 -8.52 -6.23
C GLU A 101 -2.10 -7.84 -7.35
N ASN A 102 -1.91 -6.52 -7.26
CA ASN A 102 -1.16 -5.75 -8.26
C ASN A 102 0.32 -6.13 -8.27
N TYR A 103 0.92 -6.27 -7.08
CA TYR A 103 2.30 -6.72 -6.93
C TYR A 103 2.48 -8.11 -7.54
N LEU A 104 1.63 -9.09 -7.19
CA LEU A 104 1.74 -10.45 -7.75
C LEU A 104 1.53 -10.49 -9.26
N LYS A 105 0.66 -9.64 -9.82
CA LYS A 105 0.51 -9.52 -11.28
C LYS A 105 1.79 -8.97 -11.92
N GLY A 106 2.37 -7.91 -11.38
CA GLY A 106 3.63 -7.35 -11.86
C GLY A 106 4.79 -8.33 -11.73
N PHE A 107 4.95 -8.92 -10.55
CA PHE A 107 5.98 -9.89 -10.23
C PHE A 107 5.94 -11.12 -11.14
N LYS A 108 4.75 -11.70 -11.38
CA LYS A 108 4.60 -12.82 -12.32
C LYS A 108 4.99 -12.48 -13.75
N VAL A 109 4.70 -11.25 -14.19
CA VAL A 109 5.08 -10.77 -15.52
C VAL A 109 6.59 -10.57 -15.63
N GLU A 110 7.23 -10.01 -14.60
CA GLU A 110 8.69 -9.81 -14.55
C GLU A 110 9.45 -11.15 -14.52
N GLU A 111 8.94 -12.13 -13.77
CA GLU A 111 9.56 -13.47 -13.63
C GLU A 111 9.16 -14.47 -14.74
N GLY A 112 8.31 -14.07 -15.69
CA GLY A 112 7.82 -14.94 -16.76
C GLY A 112 6.99 -16.14 -16.25
N ILE A 113 6.40 -16.03 -15.06
CA ILE A 113 5.61 -17.07 -14.42
C ILE A 113 4.14 -16.94 -14.89
N SER A 114 3.76 -17.75 -15.88
CA SER A 114 2.37 -17.90 -16.38
C SER A 114 1.46 -18.64 -15.41
#